data_AF-A0AAN8D205-F1
#
_entry.id   AF-A0AAN8D205-F1
#
_cell.length_a   1.000
_cell.length_b   1.000
_cell.length_c   1.000
_cell.angle_alpha   90.00
_cell.angle_beta   90.00
_cell.angle_gamma   90.00
#
_symmetry.space_group_name_H-M   'P 1'
#
loop_
_entity.id
_entity.type
_entity.pdbx_description
1 polymer ?
#
loop_
_entity_poly.entity_id
_entity_poly.type
_entity_poly.pdbx_seq_one_letter_code
_entity_poly.pdbx_strand_id
1 'polypeptide(L)'
;MVNTMTTTDKKKEENSMKTIYKAAQVIRKSIATFTKERNVLQVSSDITNVPAELYTMIHWIMVGPAEKLETEKRTRVVDRATLTVSQNIMYGFKSSAQVKYKPSSESASFRSPHARDNPQVLGLALTIHHDTRNKKLMNMLNAHGYSVSHGRALLMETALANAVVENTRAHQGLSVPPFLRKGTFVFFAADNTDFAEDTRDGKGTTHETITAVYQKIDPSKEPVAEPLIIGDAQSLSVTPYHVDILHCDKPTPQHAKRSEQFAISRGISESYQLTHLGWVVASALSRMKAGETSSNIPGWEGYNSLLSESLPLTQVGALPLLPEVAHEWSTLLTIIMQANQRRKLAVGEDHPTVITFDMALYEKVVQLLDARPDLKQMVVPRLGELHVVMAALRALGASMENAGIDDAWMEADVYGPATTRQILKCTHYKRALHAHIYSYVALYEMALEEFFKENPQLKYV
;
A
#
# COMPACT_ATOMS: atom_id res chain seq x y z
N MET A 1 40.11 -29.60 38.81
CA MET A 1 39.28 -29.15 39.93
C MET A 1 37.84 -29.07 39.45
N VAL A 2 37.03 -30.06 39.82
CA VAL A 2 35.58 -30.05 39.58
C VAL A 2 34.99 -29.11 40.63
N ASN A 3 34.35 -28.03 40.19
CA ASN A 3 33.74 -27.06 41.08
C ASN A 3 32.46 -27.69 41.69
N THR A 4 32.59 -28.38 42.82
CA THR A 4 31.45 -28.96 43.54
C THR A 4 30.64 -27.85 44.21
N MET A 5 29.47 -27.54 43.64
CA MET A 5 28.47 -26.65 44.24
C MET A 5 28.17 -27.05 45.70
N THR A 6 28.19 -26.08 46.61
CA THR A 6 27.93 -26.30 48.03
C THR A 6 26.44 -26.63 48.28
N THR A 7 26.13 -27.30 49.40
CA THR A 7 24.74 -27.68 49.78
C THR A 7 23.81 -26.46 49.88
N THR A 8 24.34 -25.29 50.23
CA THR A 8 23.63 -24.01 50.30
C THR A 8 23.30 -23.47 48.91
N ASP A 9 24.23 -23.60 47.96
CA ASP A 9 24.02 -23.21 46.55
C ASP A 9 22.93 -24.07 45.90
N LYS A 10 22.97 -25.39 46.14
CA LYS A 10 21.93 -26.32 45.66
C LYS A 10 20.53 -25.98 46.19
N LYS A 11 20.42 -25.59 47.47
CA LYS A 11 19.14 -25.21 48.08
C LYS A 11 18.60 -23.86 47.55
N LYS A 12 19.50 -22.92 47.25
CA LYS A 12 19.16 -21.64 46.61
C LYS A 12 18.71 -21.81 45.16
N GLU A 13 19.38 -22.71 44.43
CA GLU A 13 19.01 -23.09 43.07
C GLU A 13 17.63 -23.77 43.02
N GLU A 14 17.37 -24.71 43.95
CA GLU A 14 16.07 -25.38 44.07
C GLU A 14 14.92 -24.40 44.36
N ASN A 15 15.15 -23.42 45.24
CA ASN A 15 14.16 -22.37 45.52
C ASN A 15 13.93 -21.44 44.32
N SER A 16 14.98 -21.14 43.56
CA SER A 16 14.88 -20.31 42.34
C SER A 16 14.05 -21.02 41.26
N MET A 17 14.30 -22.33 41.06
CA MET A 17 13.53 -23.15 40.12
C MET A 17 12.06 -23.29 40.52
N LYS A 18 11.76 -23.40 41.83
CA LYS A 18 10.36 -23.38 42.32
C LYS A 18 9.65 -22.06 41.99
N THR A 19 10.33 -20.93 42.08
CA THR A 19 9.79 -19.62 41.72
C THR A 19 9.53 -19.52 40.21
N ILE A 20 10.49 -19.94 39.38
CA ILE A 20 10.34 -19.98 37.92
C ILE A 20 9.16 -20.88 37.53
N TYR A 21 9.03 -22.04 38.15
CA TYR A 21 7.92 -22.96 37.91
C TYR A 21 6.56 -22.31 38.23
N LYS A 22 6.43 -21.64 39.37
CA LYS A 22 5.21 -20.91 39.74
C LYS A 22 4.89 -19.79 38.75
N ALA A 23 5.89 -19.00 38.34
CA ALA A 23 5.72 -17.96 37.33
C ALA A 23 5.25 -18.56 36.00
N ALA A 24 5.87 -19.66 35.55
CA ALA A 24 5.44 -20.37 34.35
C ALA A 24 3.99 -20.88 34.45
N GLN A 25 3.54 -21.36 35.61
CA GLN A 25 2.14 -21.75 35.81
C GLN A 25 1.18 -20.57 35.67
N VAL A 26 1.53 -19.40 36.21
CA VAL A 26 0.74 -18.17 36.06
C VAL A 26 0.64 -17.79 34.58
N ILE A 27 1.77 -17.69 33.88
CA ILE A 27 1.81 -17.32 32.46
C ILE A 27 1.03 -18.33 31.60
N ARG A 28 1.20 -19.63 31.84
CA ARG A 28 0.46 -20.68 31.11
C ARG A 28 -1.06 -20.55 31.32
N LYS A 29 -1.50 -20.22 32.53
CA LYS A 29 -2.92 -19.97 32.83
C LYS A 29 -3.42 -18.73 32.10
N SER A 30 -2.66 -17.63 32.14
CA SER A 30 -3.02 -16.39 31.43
C SER A 30 -3.16 -16.60 29.92
N ILE A 31 -2.21 -17.29 29.27
CA ILE A 31 -2.30 -17.62 27.83
C ILE A 31 -3.53 -18.47 27.54
N ALA A 32 -3.80 -19.50 28.34
CA ALA A 32 -4.94 -20.38 28.14
C ALA A 32 -6.29 -19.64 28.25
N THR A 33 -6.42 -18.76 29.25
CA THR A 33 -7.62 -17.93 29.45
C THR A 33 -7.78 -16.95 28.29
N PHE A 34 -6.73 -16.18 27.98
CA PHE A 34 -6.75 -15.17 26.92
C PHE A 34 -7.14 -15.75 25.54
N THR A 35 -6.60 -16.93 25.22
CA THR A 35 -6.87 -17.61 23.94
C THR A 35 -8.31 -18.12 23.86
N LYS A 36 -8.93 -18.45 25.01
CA LYS A 36 -10.32 -18.93 25.07
C LYS A 36 -11.33 -17.78 24.91
N GLU A 37 -10.99 -16.58 25.38
CA GLU A 37 -11.90 -15.43 25.44
C GLU A 37 -11.98 -14.63 24.13
N ARG A 38 -10.87 -14.48 23.41
CA ARG A 38 -10.88 -13.76 22.12
C ARG A 38 -11.27 -14.70 21.01
N ASN A 39 -12.14 -14.24 20.09
CA ASN A 39 -12.59 -14.97 18.91
C ASN A 39 -11.84 -14.60 17.60
N VAL A 40 -10.87 -13.68 17.65
CA VAL A 40 -9.90 -13.39 16.57
C VAL A 40 -8.62 -12.86 17.23
N LEU A 41 -7.43 -13.36 16.87
CA LEU A 41 -6.17 -12.67 17.18
C LEU A 41 -5.98 -11.64 16.07
N GLN A 42 -6.04 -10.35 16.39
CA GLN A 42 -5.84 -9.30 15.40
C GLN A 42 -4.34 -9.22 15.06
N VAL A 43 -4.01 -9.01 13.78
CA VAL A 43 -2.69 -8.48 13.40
C VAL A 43 -2.65 -7.06 13.94
N SER A 44 -2.06 -6.87 15.12
CA SER A 44 -1.95 -5.54 15.70
C SER A 44 -0.68 -5.44 16.52
N SER A 45 -0.06 -4.27 16.41
CA SER A 45 1.08 -3.83 17.23
C SER A 45 0.64 -3.35 18.62
N ASP A 46 -0.64 -3.52 18.96
CA ASP A 46 -1.16 -3.16 20.28
C ASP A 46 -0.80 -4.23 21.31
N ILE A 47 -0.23 -3.76 22.42
CA ILE A 47 0.12 -4.52 23.62
C ILE A 47 -1.07 -5.28 24.21
N THR A 48 -2.30 -4.86 23.93
CA THR A 48 -3.52 -5.55 24.40
C THR A 48 -3.78 -6.89 23.69
N ASN A 49 -3.02 -7.26 22.66
CA ASN A 49 -3.18 -8.52 21.92
C ASN A 49 -2.43 -9.71 22.53
N VAL A 50 -1.76 -9.50 23.65
CA VAL A 50 -1.12 -10.55 24.43
C VAL A 50 -1.56 -10.45 25.90
N PRO A 51 -1.53 -11.54 26.69
CA PRO A 51 -1.81 -11.45 28.12
C PRO A 51 -0.86 -10.47 28.80
N ALA A 52 -1.40 -9.60 29.66
CA ALA A 52 -0.62 -8.57 30.36
C ALA A 52 0.51 -9.18 31.21
N GLU A 53 0.27 -10.34 31.84
CA GLU A 53 1.29 -11.03 32.62
C GLU A 53 2.43 -11.55 31.74
N LEU A 54 2.11 -12.05 30.54
CA LEU A 54 3.12 -12.50 29.58
C LEU A 54 3.95 -11.30 29.08
N TYR A 55 3.28 -10.23 28.65
CA TYR A 55 3.94 -9.02 28.21
C TYR A 55 4.89 -8.48 29.27
N THR A 56 4.39 -8.33 30.50
CA THR A 56 5.15 -7.78 31.64
C THR A 56 6.37 -8.64 31.95
N MET A 57 6.19 -9.98 31.97
CA MET A 57 7.31 -10.90 32.21
C MET A 57 8.39 -10.78 31.14
N ILE A 58 8.01 -10.75 29.86
CA ILE A 58 8.98 -10.62 28.75
C ILE A 58 9.64 -9.25 28.76
N HIS A 59 8.89 -8.18 29.04
CA HIS A 59 9.43 -6.84 29.18
C HIS A 59 10.48 -6.79 30.31
N TRP A 60 10.17 -7.36 31.47
CA TRP A 60 11.12 -7.44 32.60
C TRP A 60 12.33 -8.32 32.29
N ILE A 61 12.22 -9.33 31.42
CA ILE A 61 13.38 -10.09 30.95
C ILE A 61 14.27 -9.22 30.05
N MET A 62 13.67 -8.39 29.19
CA MET A 62 14.41 -7.58 28.20
C MET A 62 15.09 -6.36 28.82
N VAL A 63 14.42 -5.66 29.74
CA VAL A 63 14.90 -4.38 30.29
C VAL A 63 14.82 -4.31 31.82
N GLY A 64 14.57 -5.42 32.51
CA GLY A 64 14.50 -5.44 33.98
C GLY A 64 13.19 -4.91 34.58
N PRO A 65 12.94 -5.20 35.87
CA PRO A 65 11.77 -4.70 36.59
C PRO A 65 11.99 -3.22 36.94
N ALA A 66 11.23 -2.34 36.29
CA ALA A 66 11.14 -0.89 36.54
C ALA A 66 12.20 0.03 35.87
N GLU A 67 12.93 -0.41 34.85
CA GLU A 67 13.71 0.52 34.02
C GLU A 67 12.77 1.39 33.15
N LYS A 68 12.90 2.72 33.29
CA LYS A 68 12.23 3.67 32.38
C LYS A 68 13.15 3.95 31.20
N LEU A 69 12.60 3.79 30.00
CA LEU A 69 13.32 4.14 28.77
C LEU A 69 13.26 5.64 28.56
N GLU A 70 14.41 6.26 28.28
CA GLU A 70 14.59 7.71 28.21
C GLU A 70 13.84 8.39 27.05
N THR A 71 13.53 7.66 25.99
CA THR A 71 12.92 8.23 24.78
C THR A 71 11.78 7.36 24.27
N GLU A 72 10.76 8.00 23.70
CA GLU A 72 9.62 7.31 23.09
C GLU A 72 10.05 6.35 21.97
N LYS A 73 11.07 6.73 21.19
CA LYS A 73 11.63 5.85 20.14
C LYS A 73 12.19 4.55 20.72
N ARG A 74 12.92 4.62 21.84
CA ARG A 74 13.45 3.42 22.52
C ARG A 74 12.32 2.57 23.09
N THR A 75 11.32 3.20 23.71
CA THR A 75 10.11 2.51 24.20
C THR A 75 9.42 1.73 23.10
N ARG A 76 9.13 2.36 21.96
CA ARG A 76 8.50 1.69 20.82
C ARG A 76 9.31 0.49 20.29
N VAL A 77 10.64 0.57 20.31
CA VAL A 77 11.51 -0.54 19.88
C VAL A 77 11.39 -1.73 20.84
N VAL A 78 11.45 -1.48 22.15
CA VAL A 78 11.34 -2.52 23.18
C VAL A 78 9.93 -3.13 23.20
N ASP A 79 8.89 -2.31 23.10
CA ASP A 79 7.50 -2.77 23.05
C ASP A 79 7.28 -3.71 21.86
N ARG A 80 7.77 -3.32 20.67
CA ARG A 80 7.69 -4.15 19.46
C ARG A 80 8.42 -5.49 19.64
N ALA A 81 9.62 -5.49 20.23
CA ALA A 81 10.37 -6.71 20.49
C ALA A 81 9.66 -7.62 21.51
N THR A 82 9.17 -7.03 22.60
CA THR A 82 8.42 -7.70 23.66
C THR A 82 7.16 -8.36 23.11
N LEU A 83 6.40 -7.63 22.28
CA LEU A 83 5.21 -8.14 21.59
C LEU A 83 5.55 -9.33 20.70
N THR A 84 6.58 -9.20 19.87
CA THR A 84 7.01 -10.27 18.96
C THR A 84 7.34 -11.56 19.72
N VAL A 85 8.12 -11.45 20.80
CA VAL A 85 8.49 -12.61 21.61
C VAL A 85 7.26 -13.20 22.32
N SER A 86 6.39 -12.36 22.87
CA SER A 86 5.16 -12.80 23.53
C SER A 86 4.23 -13.55 22.58
N GLN A 87 4.03 -13.02 21.37
CA GLN A 87 3.23 -13.66 20.32
C GLN A 87 3.85 -14.99 19.88
N ASN A 88 5.18 -15.08 19.75
CA ASN A 88 5.86 -16.34 19.46
C ASN A 88 5.72 -17.37 20.58
N ILE A 89 5.75 -16.96 21.85
CA ILE A 89 5.48 -17.84 23.00
C ILE A 89 4.04 -18.35 22.96
N MET A 90 3.08 -17.49 22.65
CA MET A 90 1.68 -17.89 22.47
C MET A 90 1.51 -18.88 21.32
N TYR A 91 2.22 -18.68 20.19
CA TYR A 91 2.22 -19.64 19.07
C TYR A 91 2.86 -20.99 19.45
N GLY A 92 3.96 -20.93 20.22
CA GLY A 92 4.64 -22.10 20.77
C GLY A 92 3.84 -22.82 21.85
N PHE A 93 2.85 -22.17 22.48
CA PHE A 93 2.08 -22.71 23.59
C PHE A 93 1.40 -24.04 23.22
N LYS A 94 1.43 -24.98 24.17
CA LYS A 94 0.73 -26.26 24.11
C LYS A 94 -0.08 -26.42 25.38
N SER A 95 -1.39 -26.58 25.22
CA SER A 95 -2.32 -26.90 26.30
C SER A 95 -1.97 -28.23 26.95
N SER A 96 -2.42 -28.41 28.19
CA SER A 96 -2.22 -29.67 28.91
C SER A 96 -2.82 -30.87 28.18
N ALA A 97 -3.90 -30.67 27.41
CA ALA A 97 -4.51 -31.71 26.60
C ALA A 97 -3.59 -32.13 25.43
N GLN A 98 -2.99 -31.17 24.72
CA GLN A 98 -2.06 -31.46 23.62
C GLN A 98 -0.79 -32.15 24.08
N VAL A 99 -0.22 -31.72 25.21
CA VAL A 99 0.99 -32.35 25.76
C VAL A 99 0.74 -33.79 26.18
N LYS A 100 -0.47 -34.11 26.65
CA LYS A 100 -0.87 -35.47 27.04
C LYS A 100 -1.37 -36.32 25.87
N TYR A 101 -1.59 -35.72 24.70
CA TYR A 101 -2.09 -36.42 23.52
C TYR A 101 -1.01 -37.36 22.97
N LYS A 102 -1.39 -38.61 22.68
CA LYS A 102 -0.50 -39.59 22.06
C LYS A 102 -0.56 -39.43 20.53
N PRO A 103 0.56 -39.08 19.88
CA PRO A 103 0.59 -38.91 18.43
C PRO A 103 0.33 -40.23 17.68
N SER A 104 -0.23 -40.14 16.48
CA SER A 104 -0.47 -41.30 15.60
C SER A 104 0.79 -41.80 14.88
N SER A 105 1.86 -41.01 14.84
CA SER A 105 3.18 -41.36 14.30
C SER A 105 4.27 -40.51 14.95
N GLU A 106 5.54 -40.94 14.90
CA GLU A 106 6.68 -40.16 15.43
C GLU A 106 6.85 -38.81 14.73
N SER A 107 6.45 -38.72 13.46
CA SER A 107 6.47 -37.48 12.67
C SER A 107 5.23 -36.61 12.86
N ALA A 108 4.24 -37.03 13.67
CA ALA A 108 3.02 -36.27 13.84
C ALA A 108 3.31 -35.00 14.65
N SER A 109 3.04 -33.85 14.03
CA SER A 109 3.10 -32.56 14.72
C SER A 109 1.98 -32.45 15.76
N PHE A 110 2.23 -31.66 16.82
CA PHE A 110 1.15 -31.26 17.72
C PHE A 110 0.06 -30.57 16.90
N ARG A 111 -1.18 -31.06 16.98
CA ARG A 111 -2.34 -30.31 16.45
C ARG A 111 -2.30 -28.92 17.06
N SER A 112 -2.32 -27.86 16.25
CA SER A 112 -2.49 -26.50 16.76
C SER A 112 -3.76 -26.46 17.62
N PRO A 113 -3.74 -25.87 18.84
CA PRO A 113 -4.95 -25.78 19.63
C PRO A 113 -5.88 -24.84 18.88
N HIS A 114 -6.96 -25.38 18.31
CA HIS A 114 -8.05 -24.69 17.65
C HIS A 114 -7.80 -23.23 17.21
N ALA A 115 -7.65 -23.07 15.89
CA ALA A 115 -8.30 -22.03 15.09
C ALA A 115 -7.64 -20.67 14.88
N ARG A 116 -6.46 -20.32 15.40
CA ARG A 116 -5.83 -19.03 14.99
C ARG A 116 -4.33 -19.16 14.83
N ASP A 117 -3.92 -19.30 13.58
CA ASP A 117 -2.54 -19.05 13.20
C ASP A 117 -2.13 -17.69 13.76
N ASN A 118 -0.96 -17.63 14.41
CA ASN A 118 -0.45 -16.37 14.92
C ASN A 118 -0.38 -15.38 13.75
N PRO A 119 -1.05 -14.21 13.83
CA PRO A 119 -1.17 -13.33 12.67
C PRO A 119 0.19 -12.81 12.17
N GLN A 120 1.19 -12.69 13.05
CA GLN A 120 2.56 -12.35 12.67
C GLN A 120 3.22 -13.48 11.88
N VAL A 121 3.10 -14.73 12.37
CA VAL A 121 3.70 -15.92 11.74
C VAL A 121 3.03 -16.23 10.39
N LEU A 122 1.72 -16.09 10.31
CA LEU A 122 0.95 -16.25 9.08
C LEU A 122 1.22 -15.11 8.10
N GLY A 123 1.17 -13.86 8.58
CA GLY A 123 1.45 -12.68 7.75
C GLY A 123 2.84 -12.76 7.13
N LEU A 124 3.86 -13.11 7.92
CA LEU A 124 5.22 -13.30 7.41
C LEU A 124 5.29 -14.41 6.35
N ALA A 125 4.57 -15.52 6.55
CA ALA A 125 4.50 -16.59 5.56
C ALA A 125 3.88 -16.12 4.24
N LEU A 126 2.75 -15.40 4.31
CA LEU A 126 2.04 -14.87 3.14
C LEU A 126 2.90 -13.84 2.40
N THR A 127 3.55 -12.91 3.11
CA THR A 127 4.44 -11.91 2.52
C THR A 127 5.63 -12.57 1.83
N ILE A 128 6.34 -13.48 2.50
CA ILE A 128 7.49 -14.17 1.90
C ILE A 128 7.06 -15.02 0.70
N HIS A 129 5.91 -15.69 0.79
CA HIS A 129 5.36 -16.42 -0.34
C HIS A 129 5.07 -15.49 -1.52
N HIS A 130 4.41 -14.36 -1.28
CA HIS A 130 4.10 -13.35 -2.28
C HIS A 130 5.37 -12.84 -2.99
N ASP A 131 6.38 -12.44 -2.21
CA ASP A 131 7.59 -11.79 -2.72
C ASP A 131 8.55 -12.77 -3.42
N THR A 132 8.64 -14.00 -2.93
CA THR A 132 9.72 -14.93 -3.35
C THR A 132 9.23 -16.16 -4.09
N ARG A 133 7.98 -16.56 -3.90
CA ARG A 133 7.42 -17.85 -4.35
C ARG A 133 8.31 -19.06 -4.00
N ASN A 134 9.15 -18.94 -2.97
CA ASN A 134 10.21 -19.91 -2.67
C ASN A 134 9.80 -20.88 -1.55
N LYS A 135 9.35 -22.07 -1.94
CA LYS A 135 8.98 -23.14 -1.00
C LYS A 135 10.11 -23.55 -0.05
N LYS A 136 11.37 -23.57 -0.50
CA LYS A 136 12.51 -23.97 0.34
C LYS A 136 12.75 -22.96 1.45
N LEU A 137 12.67 -21.67 1.14
CA LEU A 137 12.79 -20.59 2.11
C LEU A 137 11.68 -20.68 3.18
N MET A 138 10.43 -20.85 2.74
CA MET A 138 9.30 -21.01 3.67
C MET A 138 9.47 -22.22 4.58
N ASN A 139 9.89 -23.37 4.04
CA ASN A 139 10.11 -24.58 4.84
C ASN A 139 11.25 -24.39 5.86
N MET A 140 12.32 -23.67 5.49
CA MET A 140 13.39 -23.33 6.42
C MET A 140 12.87 -22.49 7.59
N LEU A 141 12.08 -21.45 7.31
CA LEU A 141 11.53 -20.57 8.33
C LEU A 141 10.50 -21.28 9.20
N ASN A 142 9.68 -22.14 8.61
CA ASN A 142 8.74 -22.98 9.34
C ASN A 142 9.45 -23.95 10.28
N ALA A 143 10.56 -24.56 9.85
CA ALA A 143 11.35 -25.47 10.69
C ALA A 143 11.92 -24.77 11.94
N HIS A 144 12.13 -23.46 11.89
CA HIS A 144 12.59 -22.64 13.03
C HIS A 144 11.44 -21.95 13.78
N GLY A 145 10.18 -22.23 13.43
CA GLY A 145 9.00 -21.67 14.11
C GLY A 145 8.66 -20.22 13.76
N TYR A 146 9.29 -19.64 12.75
CA TYR A 146 9.07 -18.24 12.35
C TYR A 146 7.93 -18.07 11.33
N SER A 147 7.50 -19.15 10.68
CA SER A 147 6.51 -19.10 9.61
C SER A 147 5.57 -20.31 9.68
N VAL A 148 4.37 -20.21 9.10
CA VAL A 148 3.53 -21.40 8.83
C VAL A 148 4.13 -22.21 7.67
N SER A 149 3.68 -23.45 7.50
CA SER A 149 4.14 -24.26 6.38
C SER A 149 3.70 -23.66 5.03
N HIS A 150 4.46 -23.90 3.97
CA HIS A 150 4.08 -23.50 2.62
C HIS A 150 2.67 -24.01 2.24
N GLY A 151 2.34 -25.25 2.61
CA GLY A 151 1.01 -25.81 2.37
C GLY A 151 -0.10 -25.05 3.10
N ARG A 152 0.14 -24.61 4.34
CA ARG A 152 -0.85 -23.79 5.09
C ARG A 152 -1.02 -22.42 4.47
N ALA A 153 0.06 -21.78 4.02
CA ALA A 153 -0.04 -20.50 3.31
C ALA A 153 -0.90 -20.61 2.04
N LEU A 154 -0.68 -21.65 1.22
CA LEU A 154 -1.51 -21.90 0.03
C LEU A 154 -2.98 -22.17 0.36
N LEU A 155 -3.25 -22.92 1.43
CA LEU A 155 -4.63 -23.14 1.89
C LEU A 155 -5.30 -21.83 2.33
N MET A 156 -4.56 -20.94 2.98
CA MET A 156 -5.07 -19.63 3.39
C MET A 156 -5.34 -18.72 2.18
N GLU A 157 -4.45 -18.68 1.20
CA GLU A 157 -4.67 -17.96 -0.06
C GLU A 157 -5.89 -18.51 -0.81
N THR A 158 -6.04 -19.85 -0.85
CA THR A 158 -7.19 -20.53 -1.44
C THR A 158 -8.49 -20.18 -0.70
N ALA A 159 -8.47 -20.18 0.63
CA ALA A 159 -9.62 -19.79 1.45
C ALA A 159 -10.03 -18.34 1.21
N LEU A 160 -9.05 -17.44 1.10
CA LEU A 160 -9.29 -16.03 0.80
C LEU A 160 -9.91 -15.85 -0.60
N ALA A 161 -9.37 -16.53 -1.62
CA ALA A 161 -9.93 -16.49 -2.97
C ALA A 161 -11.38 -16.99 -2.99
N ASN A 162 -11.66 -18.11 -2.32
CA ASN A 162 -13.02 -18.64 -2.19
C ASN A 162 -13.95 -17.69 -1.42
N ALA A 163 -13.47 -17.00 -0.39
CA ALA A 163 -14.27 -16.01 0.35
C ALA A 163 -14.62 -14.80 -0.53
N VAL A 164 -13.71 -14.36 -1.40
CA VAL A 164 -13.98 -13.31 -2.39
C VAL A 164 -15.05 -13.74 -3.38
N VAL A 165 -15.03 -15.01 -3.84
CA VAL A 165 -16.08 -15.56 -4.71
C VAL A 165 -17.41 -15.70 -3.97
N GLU A 166 -17.40 -16.13 -2.70
CA GLU A 166 -18.63 -16.22 -1.89
C GLU A 166 -19.30 -14.85 -1.71
N ASN A 167 -18.51 -13.79 -1.53
CA ASN A 167 -18.98 -12.41 -1.41
C ASN A 167 -19.80 -11.93 -2.63
N THR A 168 -19.61 -12.56 -3.80
CA THR A 168 -20.36 -12.22 -5.02
C THR A 168 -21.83 -12.61 -4.94
N ARG A 169 -22.18 -13.63 -4.14
CA ARG A 169 -23.56 -14.15 -4.04
C ARG A 169 -24.54 -13.12 -3.49
N ALA A 170 -24.08 -12.27 -2.58
CA ALA A 170 -24.88 -11.19 -2.00
C ALA A 170 -25.08 -10.00 -2.95
N HIS A 171 -24.35 -9.95 -4.07
CA HIS A 171 -24.25 -8.76 -4.93
C HIS A 171 -24.38 -9.09 -6.42
N GLN A 172 -25.29 -10.02 -6.77
CA GLN A 172 -25.60 -10.36 -8.17
C GLN A 172 -24.37 -10.77 -8.99
N GLY A 173 -23.43 -11.52 -8.39
CA GLY A 173 -22.21 -11.98 -9.07
C GLY A 173 -21.04 -10.97 -9.01
N LEU A 174 -21.24 -9.81 -8.41
CA LEU A 174 -20.22 -8.77 -8.30
C LEU A 174 -19.42 -8.88 -7.00
N SER A 175 -18.09 -8.98 -7.07
CA SER A 175 -17.27 -8.86 -5.85
C SER A 175 -17.27 -7.41 -5.34
N VAL A 176 -17.59 -7.21 -4.05
CA VAL A 176 -17.66 -5.90 -3.38
C VAL A 176 -16.71 -5.90 -2.18
N PRO A 177 -15.63 -5.09 -2.21
CA PRO A 177 -14.68 -5.04 -1.11
C PRO A 177 -15.33 -4.60 0.22
N PRO A 178 -15.09 -5.31 1.34
CA PRO A 178 -15.72 -5.00 2.63
C PRO A 178 -15.35 -3.64 3.24
N PHE A 179 -14.29 -3.01 2.73
CA PHE A 179 -13.90 -1.68 3.18
C PHE A 179 -14.77 -0.58 2.58
N LEU A 180 -15.54 -0.87 1.52
CA LEU A 180 -16.43 0.12 0.93
C LEU A 180 -17.50 0.56 1.94
N ARG A 181 -17.80 1.85 1.92
CA ARG A 181 -18.72 2.54 2.81
C ARG A 181 -19.80 3.25 2.03
N LYS A 182 -21.04 3.19 2.54
CA LYS A 182 -22.20 3.85 1.95
C LYS A 182 -22.10 5.36 2.08
N GLY A 183 -22.53 6.09 1.06
CA GLY A 183 -22.54 7.54 1.01
C GLY A 183 -21.17 8.19 0.87
N THR A 184 -20.11 7.41 0.63
CA THR A 184 -18.74 7.92 0.43
C THR A 184 -18.32 7.76 -1.02
N PHE A 185 -17.87 8.85 -1.63
CA PHE A 185 -17.41 8.86 -3.02
C PHE A 185 -16.36 7.78 -3.29
N VAL A 186 -16.56 7.04 -4.38
CA VAL A 186 -15.70 5.94 -4.83
C VAL A 186 -15.28 6.21 -6.27
N PHE A 187 -14.03 5.89 -6.59
CA PHE A 187 -13.54 5.92 -7.96
C PHE A 187 -12.73 4.68 -8.26
N PHE A 188 -12.51 4.43 -9.55
CA PHE A 188 -11.85 3.23 -10.04
C PHE A 188 -10.65 3.60 -10.91
N ALA A 189 -9.71 2.67 -11.04
CA ALA A 189 -8.70 2.70 -12.07
C ALA A 189 -8.64 1.32 -12.73
N ALA A 190 -8.64 1.26 -14.06
CA ALA A 190 -8.54 0.01 -14.80
C ALA A 190 -7.33 0.06 -15.71
N ASP A 191 -6.60 -1.06 -15.75
CA ASP A 191 -5.36 -1.17 -16.50
C ASP A 191 -5.13 -2.61 -16.97
N ASN A 192 -4.25 -2.79 -17.95
CA ASN A 192 -3.77 -4.12 -18.29
C ASN A 192 -2.96 -4.70 -17.12
N THR A 193 -3.05 -6.02 -16.95
CA THR A 193 -2.11 -6.76 -16.11
C THR A 193 -1.55 -7.89 -16.95
N ASP A 194 -0.26 -7.75 -17.24
CA ASP A 194 0.44 -8.70 -18.09
C ASP A 194 1.41 -9.52 -17.24
N PHE A 195 1.38 -10.84 -17.43
CA PHE A 195 2.32 -11.76 -16.77
C PHE A 195 3.11 -12.55 -17.81
N ALA A 196 4.33 -12.93 -17.40
CA ALA A 196 5.25 -13.75 -18.19
C ALA A 196 5.55 -13.17 -19.59
N GLU A 197 5.64 -11.85 -19.72
CA GLU A 197 5.92 -11.17 -20.99
C GLU A 197 7.30 -11.53 -21.59
N ASP A 198 8.31 -11.76 -20.74
CA ASP A 198 9.69 -12.09 -21.15
C ASP A 198 9.87 -13.57 -21.55
N THR A 199 9.04 -14.04 -22.49
CA THR A 199 9.19 -15.36 -23.11
C THR A 199 9.99 -15.26 -24.41
N ARG A 200 10.90 -16.21 -24.65
CA ARG A 200 11.78 -16.19 -25.84
C ARG A 200 11.02 -16.24 -27.17
N ASP A 201 9.81 -16.79 -27.17
CA ASP A 201 8.96 -16.96 -28.35
C ASP A 201 7.69 -16.09 -28.31
N GLY A 202 7.51 -15.27 -27.26
CA GLY A 202 6.32 -14.45 -27.07
C GLY A 202 5.03 -15.25 -26.82
N LYS A 203 5.14 -16.53 -26.43
CA LYS A 203 3.98 -17.40 -26.17
C LYS A 203 3.78 -17.67 -24.69
N GLY A 204 2.53 -17.96 -24.32
CA GLY A 204 2.18 -18.22 -22.92
C GLY A 204 2.23 -16.95 -22.05
N THR A 205 2.15 -15.78 -22.68
CA THR A 205 1.89 -14.51 -22.01
C THR A 205 0.43 -14.48 -21.54
N THR A 206 0.21 -13.91 -20.37
CA THR A 206 -1.14 -13.73 -19.81
C THR A 206 -1.50 -12.26 -19.94
N HIS A 207 -2.56 -11.96 -20.69
CA HIS A 207 -3.06 -10.60 -20.91
C HIS A 207 -4.43 -10.45 -20.25
N GLU A 208 -4.44 -9.97 -19.01
CA GLU A 208 -5.65 -9.81 -18.22
C GLU A 208 -5.92 -8.34 -17.95
N THR A 209 -7.08 -8.05 -17.38
CA THR A 209 -7.42 -6.69 -16.95
C THR A 209 -7.64 -6.64 -15.45
N ILE A 210 -6.98 -5.69 -14.79
CA ILE A 210 -7.16 -5.41 -13.38
C ILE A 210 -7.97 -4.12 -13.20
N THR A 211 -8.81 -4.09 -12.18
CA THR A 211 -9.47 -2.86 -11.74
C THR A 211 -9.22 -2.65 -10.27
N ALA A 212 -8.70 -1.48 -9.90
CA ALA A 212 -8.59 -1.02 -8.53
C ALA A 212 -9.78 -0.13 -8.18
N VAL A 213 -10.25 -0.22 -6.94
CA VAL A 213 -11.26 0.66 -6.35
C VAL A 213 -10.65 1.45 -5.21
N TYR A 214 -11.00 2.73 -5.13
CA TYR A 214 -10.46 3.70 -4.21
C TYR A 214 -11.59 4.39 -3.45
N GLN A 215 -11.47 4.46 -2.13
CA GLN A 215 -12.41 5.20 -1.30
C GLN A 215 -11.71 5.79 -0.09
N LYS A 216 -12.02 7.05 0.26
CA LYS A 216 -11.51 7.66 1.49
C LYS A 216 -12.05 6.91 2.72
N ILE A 217 -11.19 6.73 3.72
CA ILE A 217 -11.59 6.10 4.98
C ILE A 217 -12.57 7.03 5.71
N ASP A 218 -13.77 6.53 5.93
CA ASP A 218 -14.77 7.17 6.78
C ASP A 218 -15.40 6.12 7.71
N PRO A 219 -14.91 5.98 8.95
CA PRO A 219 -15.41 4.98 9.89
C PRO A 219 -16.83 5.25 10.37
N SER A 220 -17.36 6.46 10.16
CA SER A 220 -18.72 6.85 10.58
C SER A 220 -19.81 6.26 9.69
N LYS A 221 -19.44 5.78 8.51
CA LYS A 221 -20.37 5.28 7.49
C LYS A 221 -20.56 3.78 7.60
N GLU A 222 -21.74 3.32 7.20
CA GLU A 222 -22.04 1.89 7.15
C GLU A 222 -21.22 1.19 6.06
N PRO A 223 -20.79 -0.07 6.28
CA PRO A 223 -20.20 -0.89 5.23
C PRO A 223 -21.20 -1.17 4.10
N VAL A 224 -20.70 -1.25 2.87
CA VAL A 224 -21.49 -1.70 1.71
C VAL A 224 -21.66 -3.22 1.73
N ALA A 225 -20.62 -3.95 2.13
CA ALA A 225 -20.59 -5.40 2.20
C ALA A 225 -20.09 -5.86 3.57
N GLU A 226 -20.60 -7.00 4.03
CA GLU A 226 -20.13 -7.65 5.25
C GLU A 226 -18.64 -8.05 5.16
N PRO A 227 -17.93 -8.14 6.29
CA PRO A 227 -16.57 -8.67 6.33
C PRO A 227 -16.46 -10.06 5.68
N LEU A 228 -15.38 -10.30 4.93
CA LEU A 228 -15.13 -11.61 4.36
C LEU A 228 -14.96 -12.66 5.46
N ILE A 229 -15.75 -13.72 5.39
CA ILE A 229 -15.60 -14.89 6.26
C ILE A 229 -14.60 -15.84 5.59
N ILE A 230 -13.36 -15.84 6.07
CA ILE A 230 -12.32 -16.74 5.59
C ILE A 230 -12.51 -18.09 6.29
N GLY A 231 -12.97 -19.09 5.53
CA GLY A 231 -13.14 -20.45 6.04
C GLY A 231 -11.81 -21.20 6.19
N ASP A 232 -11.86 -22.38 6.81
CA ASP A 232 -10.72 -23.30 6.80
C ASP A 232 -10.76 -24.17 5.54
N ALA A 233 -10.00 -23.76 4.51
CA ALA A 233 -9.83 -24.58 3.33
C ALA A 233 -9.16 -25.92 3.69
N GLN A 234 -9.76 -27.02 3.23
CA GLN A 234 -9.21 -28.38 3.38
C GLN A 234 -8.52 -28.88 2.10
N SER A 235 -8.63 -28.13 1.01
CA SER A 235 -8.02 -28.44 -0.28
C SER A 235 -7.52 -27.16 -0.95
N LEU A 236 -6.68 -27.32 -1.97
CA LEU A 236 -6.19 -26.23 -2.82
C LEU A 236 -7.14 -25.91 -3.99
N SER A 237 -8.41 -26.34 -3.89
CA SER A 237 -9.41 -26.08 -4.92
C SER A 237 -9.93 -24.64 -4.80
N VAL A 238 -9.72 -23.86 -5.87
CA VAL A 238 -10.27 -22.51 -6.01
C VAL A 238 -11.56 -22.59 -6.83
N THR A 239 -12.62 -22.00 -6.32
CA THR A 239 -13.87 -21.82 -7.06
C THR A 239 -13.63 -20.77 -8.14
N PRO A 240 -13.89 -21.05 -9.43
CA PRO A 240 -13.71 -20.05 -10.47
C PRO A 240 -14.58 -18.82 -10.22
N TYR A 241 -13.99 -17.64 -10.35
CA TYR A 241 -14.76 -16.39 -10.42
C TYR A 241 -15.29 -16.24 -11.84
N HIS A 242 -16.59 -16.43 -12.03
CA HIS A 242 -17.21 -16.28 -13.34
C HIS A 242 -17.64 -14.83 -13.56
N VAL A 243 -17.25 -14.27 -14.70
CA VAL A 243 -17.73 -12.96 -15.16
C VAL A 243 -18.40 -13.14 -16.50
N ASP A 244 -19.64 -12.70 -16.59
CA ASP A 244 -20.34 -12.58 -17.87
C ASP A 244 -19.77 -11.39 -18.63
N ILE A 245 -18.97 -11.67 -19.66
CA ILE A 245 -18.42 -10.64 -20.54
C ILE A 245 -19.56 -10.06 -21.38
N LEU A 246 -19.78 -8.75 -21.23
CA LEU A 246 -20.78 -8.03 -22.00
C LEU A 246 -20.32 -7.92 -23.45
N HIS A 247 -21.14 -8.38 -24.39
CA HIS A 247 -20.86 -8.19 -25.80
C HIS A 247 -20.92 -6.71 -26.18
N CYS A 248 -19.85 -6.22 -26.83
CA CYS A 248 -19.81 -4.88 -27.41
C CYS A 248 -19.15 -4.94 -28.78
N ASP A 249 -19.90 -4.57 -29.82
CA ASP A 249 -19.33 -4.33 -31.13
C ASP A 249 -18.41 -3.10 -31.12
N LYS A 250 -17.48 -3.08 -32.08
CA LYS A 250 -16.62 -1.92 -32.31
C LYS A 250 -17.48 -0.68 -32.59
N PRO A 251 -17.38 0.39 -31.78
CA PRO A 251 -18.08 1.64 -32.04
C PRO A 251 -17.77 2.20 -33.41
N THR A 252 -18.79 2.75 -34.09
CA THR A 252 -18.55 3.57 -35.27
C THR A 252 -17.96 4.90 -34.81
N PRO A 253 -16.78 5.31 -35.32
CA PRO A 253 -16.17 6.57 -34.91
C PRO A 253 -17.11 7.74 -35.17
N GLN A 254 -17.53 8.44 -34.12
CA GLN A 254 -18.21 9.73 -34.30
C GLN A 254 -17.15 10.82 -34.43
N HIS A 255 -17.38 11.79 -35.30
CA HIS A 255 -16.52 12.98 -35.34
C HIS A 255 -16.64 13.71 -34.01
N ALA A 256 -15.57 13.68 -33.22
CA ALA A 256 -15.49 14.47 -32.00
C ALA A 256 -15.72 15.93 -32.37
N LYS A 257 -16.83 16.53 -31.90
CA LYS A 257 -16.97 17.98 -31.94
C LYS A 257 -15.92 18.53 -30.99
N ARG A 258 -14.82 19.02 -31.53
CA ARG A 258 -13.78 19.70 -30.76
C ARG A 258 -14.47 20.86 -30.05
N SER A 259 -14.58 20.80 -28.73
CA SER A 259 -14.99 21.96 -27.95
C SER A 259 -13.87 22.98 -28.11
N GLU A 260 -14.08 24.01 -28.92
CA GLU A 260 -13.16 25.15 -29.02
C GLU A 260 -13.15 25.99 -27.72
N GLN A 261 -14.13 25.76 -26.85
CA GLN A 261 -14.17 26.34 -25.52
C GLN A 261 -13.32 25.50 -24.57
N PHE A 262 -12.02 25.80 -24.54
CA PHE A 262 -11.23 25.53 -23.36
C PHE A 262 -11.68 26.54 -22.30
N ALA A 263 -12.47 26.08 -21.32
CA ALA A 263 -12.63 26.84 -20.10
C ALA A 263 -11.28 26.84 -19.39
N ILE A 264 -10.47 27.87 -19.61
CA ILE A 264 -9.31 28.16 -18.77
C ILE A 264 -9.92 28.47 -17.41
N SER A 265 -9.95 27.50 -16.50
CA SER A 265 -10.27 27.78 -15.10
C SER A 265 -9.19 28.75 -14.62
N ARG A 266 -9.54 30.03 -14.51
CA ARG A 266 -8.66 31.03 -13.95
C ARG A 266 -8.41 30.65 -12.49
N GLY A 267 -7.15 30.33 -12.19
CA GLY A 267 -6.65 30.18 -10.83
C GLY A 267 -6.17 28.76 -10.54
N ILE A 268 -4.87 28.50 -10.80
CA ILE A 268 -4.11 27.87 -9.71
C ILE A 268 -4.32 28.81 -8.52
N SER A 269 -4.84 28.30 -7.41
CA SER A 269 -5.14 29.14 -6.23
C SER A 269 -3.98 30.09 -5.95
N GLU A 270 -4.24 31.40 -5.82
CA GLU A 270 -3.20 32.40 -5.51
C GLU A 270 -2.39 31.99 -4.27
N SER A 271 -3.03 31.27 -3.34
CA SER A 271 -2.36 30.71 -2.16
C SER A 271 -1.23 29.74 -2.51
N TYR A 272 -1.37 28.90 -3.54
CA TYR A 272 -0.34 27.95 -3.96
C TYR A 272 0.86 28.66 -4.59
N GLN A 273 0.62 29.74 -5.33
CA GLN A 273 1.70 30.54 -5.90
C GLN A 273 2.50 31.25 -4.80
N LEU A 274 1.82 31.78 -3.78
CA LEU A 274 2.47 32.44 -2.64
C LEU A 274 3.25 31.46 -1.76
N THR A 275 2.71 30.27 -1.45
CA THR A 275 3.43 29.27 -0.66
C THR A 275 4.65 28.75 -1.42
N HIS A 276 4.52 28.52 -2.73
CA HIS A 276 5.64 28.10 -3.55
C HIS A 276 6.73 29.16 -3.65
N LEU A 277 6.37 30.42 -3.90
CA LEU A 277 7.32 31.53 -3.91
C LEU A 277 7.99 31.71 -2.54
N GLY A 278 7.23 31.57 -1.45
CA GLY A 278 7.75 31.59 -0.09
C GLY A 278 8.83 30.51 0.14
N TRP A 279 8.62 29.29 -0.35
CA TRP A 279 9.62 28.23 -0.28
C TRP A 279 10.89 28.57 -1.08
N VAL A 280 10.74 29.10 -2.30
CA VAL A 280 11.87 29.49 -3.14
C VAL A 280 12.70 30.59 -2.48
N VAL A 281 12.05 31.67 -2.02
CA VAL A 281 12.71 32.79 -1.33
C VAL A 281 13.41 32.33 -0.06
N ALA A 282 12.72 31.53 0.78
CA ALA A 282 13.30 31.01 2.02
C ALA A 282 14.53 30.12 1.74
N SER A 283 14.44 29.25 0.73
CA SER A 283 15.54 28.36 0.32
C SER A 283 16.74 29.16 -0.21
N ALA A 284 16.49 30.15 -1.07
CA ALA A 284 17.49 31.05 -1.62
C ALA A 284 18.22 31.83 -0.52
N LEU A 285 17.46 32.51 0.35
CA LEU A 285 18.02 33.27 1.48
C LEU A 285 18.79 32.39 2.46
N SER A 286 18.30 31.17 2.72
CA SER A 286 19.00 30.22 3.57
C SER A 286 20.35 29.81 2.97
N ARG A 287 20.42 29.55 1.66
CA ARG A 287 21.68 29.22 0.98
C ARG A 287 22.65 30.41 0.97
N MET A 288 22.14 31.61 0.67
CA MET A 288 22.93 32.84 0.72
C MET A 288 23.53 33.12 2.10
N LYS A 289 22.81 32.79 3.19
CA LYS A 289 23.29 32.97 4.58
C LYS A 289 24.21 31.83 5.06
N ALA A 290 23.94 30.59 4.66
CA ALA A 290 24.62 29.41 5.19
C ALA A 290 25.95 29.04 4.48
N GLY A 291 26.21 29.58 3.27
CA GLY A 291 27.35 29.11 2.46
C GLY A 291 27.23 27.62 2.13
N GLU A 292 28.34 26.87 2.13
CA GLU A 292 28.37 25.41 1.87
C GLU A 292 27.70 24.54 2.95
N THR A 293 27.19 25.14 4.05
CA THR A 293 26.52 24.37 5.11
C THR A 293 25.04 24.12 4.81
N SER A 294 24.52 22.99 5.29
CA SER A 294 23.18 22.50 4.98
C SER A 294 22.09 23.51 5.35
N SER A 295 21.24 23.87 4.38
CA SER A 295 20.06 24.71 4.59
C SER A 295 19.11 24.08 5.62
N ASN A 296 18.56 24.91 6.51
CA ASN A 296 17.53 24.50 7.48
C ASN A 296 16.12 24.46 6.86
N ILE A 297 15.97 24.81 5.58
CA ILE A 297 14.69 24.77 4.88
C ILE A 297 14.51 23.37 4.29
N PRO A 298 13.41 22.67 4.60
CA PRO A 298 13.16 21.35 4.01
C PRO A 298 13.01 21.46 2.49
N GLY A 299 13.29 20.35 1.79
CA GLY A 299 12.96 20.22 0.38
C GLY A 299 11.47 20.47 0.12
N TRP A 300 11.12 20.74 -1.14
CA TRP A 300 9.77 21.17 -1.53
C TRP A 300 8.65 20.30 -0.95
N GLU A 301 8.80 18.98 -0.96
CA GLU A 301 7.83 18.03 -0.38
C GLU A 301 7.66 18.23 1.13
N GLY A 302 8.77 18.35 1.87
CA GLY A 302 8.76 18.58 3.31
C GLY A 302 8.17 19.93 3.69
N TYR A 303 8.49 20.99 2.92
CA TYR A 303 7.90 22.31 3.13
C TYR A 303 6.38 22.30 2.94
N ASN A 304 5.89 21.73 1.84
CA ASN A 304 4.45 21.63 1.60
C ASN A 304 3.75 20.74 2.61
N SER A 305 4.40 19.69 3.11
CA SER A 305 3.85 18.84 4.18
C SER A 305 3.67 19.57 5.50
N LEU A 306 4.44 20.63 5.78
CA LEU A 306 4.27 21.46 6.98
C LEU A 306 3.10 22.44 6.87
N LEU A 307 2.73 22.81 5.64
CA LEU A 307 1.66 23.76 5.35
C LEU A 307 0.31 23.10 5.03
N SER A 308 0.34 21.83 4.63
CA SER A 308 -0.85 21.11 4.22
C SER A 308 -1.51 20.43 5.41
N GLU A 309 -2.84 20.45 5.44
CA GLU A 309 -3.60 19.60 6.34
C GLU A 309 -3.45 18.13 5.93
N SER A 310 -3.43 17.25 6.93
CA SER A 310 -3.42 15.81 6.68
C SER A 310 -4.70 15.40 5.96
N LEU A 311 -4.55 14.88 4.74
CA LEU A 311 -5.69 14.36 3.99
C LEU A 311 -6.16 13.03 4.58
N PRO A 312 -7.48 12.75 4.54
CA PRO A 312 -7.99 11.44 4.91
C PRO A 312 -7.30 10.34 4.09
N LEU A 313 -6.85 9.29 4.77
CA LEU A 313 -6.28 8.11 4.11
C LEU A 313 -7.30 7.52 3.13
N THR A 314 -6.81 7.03 2.00
CA THR A 314 -7.61 6.33 1.00
C THR A 314 -7.32 4.84 1.09
N GLN A 315 -8.37 4.03 1.20
CA GLN A 315 -8.29 2.59 1.04
C GLN A 315 -8.34 2.24 -0.44
N VAL A 316 -7.47 1.30 -0.82
CA VAL A 316 -7.36 0.79 -2.18
C VAL A 316 -7.59 -0.72 -2.13
N GLY A 317 -8.40 -1.22 -3.05
CA GLY A 317 -8.64 -2.64 -3.23
C GLY A 317 -8.49 -3.05 -4.68
N ALA A 318 -7.72 -4.10 -4.93
CA ALA A 318 -7.77 -4.79 -6.21
C ALA A 318 -9.08 -5.60 -6.29
N LEU A 319 -9.79 -5.46 -7.39
CA LEU A 319 -10.94 -6.29 -7.72
C LEU A 319 -10.46 -7.58 -8.40
N PRO A 320 -11.28 -8.65 -8.45
CA PRO A 320 -10.90 -9.88 -9.12
C PRO A 320 -10.46 -9.62 -10.57
N LEU A 321 -9.43 -10.33 -11.00
CA LEU A 321 -8.89 -10.23 -12.36
C LEU A 321 -9.95 -10.65 -13.37
N LEU A 322 -10.03 -9.87 -14.45
CA LEU A 322 -10.85 -10.20 -15.60
C LEU A 322 -9.93 -10.90 -16.62
N PRO A 323 -10.18 -12.17 -16.98
CA PRO A 323 -9.29 -12.95 -17.84
C PRO A 323 -9.44 -12.58 -19.33
N GLU A 324 -9.47 -11.27 -19.62
CA GLU A 324 -9.68 -10.70 -20.95
C GLU A 324 -8.74 -9.50 -21.16
N VAL A 325 -8.41 -9.24 -22.42
CA VAL A 325 -7.52 -8.14 -22.79
C VAL A 325 -8.24 -6.81 -22.63
N ALA A 326 -7.61 -5.86 -21.93
CA ALA A 326 -8.19 -4.55 -21.60
C ALA A 326 -8.60 -3.74 -22.84
N HIS A 327 -7.91 -3.94 -23.96
CA HIS A 327 -8.16 -3.24 -25.21
C HIS A 327 -9.44 -3.71 -25.93
N GLU A 328 -10.06 -4.82 -25.54
CA GLU A 328 -11.30 -5.26 -26.20
C GLU A 328 -12.52 -4.45 -25.78
N TRP A 329 -13.41 -4.17 -26.73
CA TRP A 329 -14.59 -3.33 -26.48
C TRP A 329 -15.54 -3.94 -25.45
N SER A 330 -15.74 -5.26 -25.55
CA SER A 330 -16.52 -6.05 -24.61
C SER A 330 -15.94 -5.97 -23.19
N THR A 331 -14.61 -6.02 -23.07
CA THR A 331 -13.90 -5.89 -21.79
C THR A 331 -14.09 -4.50 -21.18
N LEU A 332 -13.87 -3.44 -21.96
CA LEU A 332 -14.08 -2.06 -21.50
C LEU A 332 -15.53 -1.82 -21.06
N LEU A 333 -16.51 -2.27 -21.84
CA LEU A 333 -17.92 -2.17 -21.48
C LEU A 333 -18.21 -2.92 -20.17
N THR A 334 -17.70 -4.14 -20.02
CA THR A 334 -17.87 -4.96 -18.82
C THR A 334 -17.31 -4.25 -17.58
N ILE A 335 -16.09 -3.72 -17.66
CA ILE A 335 -15.45 -2.98 -16.56
C ILE A 335 -16.23 -1.73 -16.18
N ILE A 336 -16.66 -0.94 -17.17
CA ILE A 336 -17.47 0.26 -16.95
C ILE A 336 -18.77 -0.09 -16.23
N MET A 337 -19.47 -1.13 -16.68
CA MET A 337 -20.75 -1.54 -16.11
C MET A 337 -20.58 -2.10 -14.70
N GLN A 338 -19.56 -2.92 -14.45
CA GLN A 338 -19.25 -3.43 -13.11
C GLN A 338 -18.84 -2.30 -12.15
N ALA A 339 -18.01 -1.36 -12.58
CA ALA A 339 -17.64 -0.18 -11.80
C ALA A 339 -18.88 0.67 -11.47
N ASN A 340 -19.80 0.84 -12.43
CA ASN A 340 -21.06 1.52 -12.20
C ASN A 340 -21.99 0.78 -11.21
N GLN A 341 -22.03 -0.55 -11.24
CA GLN A 341 -22.80 -1.32 -10.25
C GLN A 341 -22.23 -1.15 -8.84
N ARG A 342 -20.90 -1.28 -8.66
CA ARG A 342 -20.21 -0.97 -7.39
C ARG A 342 -20.46 0.48 -6.96
N ARG A 343 -20.42 1.37 -7.97
CA ARG A 343 -20.99 2.73 -8.04
C ARG A 343 -22.19 2.91 -7.11
N LYS A 344 -23.28 2.34 -7.64
CA LYS A 344 -24.63 2.42 -7.11
C LYS A 344 -24.76 1.83 -5.72
N LEU A 345 -24.08 0.72 -5.43
CA LEU A 345 -24.06 0.13 -4.09
C LEU A 345 -23.42 1.07 -3.06
N ALA A 346 -22.40 1.83 -3.44
CA ALA A 346 -21.70 2.73 -2.53
C ALA A 346 -22.42 4.08 -2.35
N VAL A 347 -22.88 4.73 -3.42
CA VAL A 347 -23.40 6.12 -3.34
C VAL A 347 -24.77 6.34 -3.98
N GLY A 348 -25.42 5.31 -4.51
CA GLY A 348 -26.71 5.44 -5.20
C GLY A 348 -26.60 5.83 -6.67
N GLU A 349 -27.75 6.04 -7.31
CA GLU A 349 -27.86 6.21 -8.77
C GLU A 349 -27.45 7.61 -9.25
N ASP A 350 -27.64 8.65 -8.44
CA ASP A 350 -27.53 10.06 -8.83
C ASP A 350 -26.10 10.58 -9.02
N HIS A 351 -25.10 9.72 -8.81
CA HIS A 351 -23.70 10.09 -8.98
C HIS A 351 -23.15 9.64 -10.35
N PRO A 352 -22.06 10.24 -10.85
CA PRO A 352 -21.34 9.66 -11.98
C PRO A 352 -20.42 8.53 -11.52
N THR A 353 -20.12 7.59 -12.43
CA THR A 353 -19.08 6.59 -12.24
C THR A 353 -17.76 7.15 -12.75
N VAL A 354 -16.80 7.38 -11.84
CA VAL A 354 -15.49 7.93 -12.19
C VAL A 354 -14.48 6.78 -12.32
N ILE A 355 -13.88 6.64 -13.50
CA ILE A 355 -12.90 5.59 -13.79
C ILE A 355 -11.70 6.20 -14.50
N THR A 356 -10.52 5.93 -13.98
CA THR A 356 -9.24 6.33 -14.59
C THR A 356 -8.70 5.21 -15.47
N PHE A 357 -8.14 5.57 -16.62
CA PHE A 357 -7.52 4.66 -17.58
C PHE A 357 -6.14 5.19 -17.99
N ASP A 358 -5.25 4.32 -18.45
CA ASP A 358 -4.06 4.75 -19.19
C ASP A 358 -4.46 5.51 -20.48
N MET A 359 -3.48 6.06 -21.21
CA MET A 359 -3.80 6.85 -22.41
C MET A 359 -4.48 6.02 -23.52
N ALA A 360 -4.02 4.80 -23.78
CA ALA A 360 -4.52 3.98 -24.88
C ALA A 360 -5.96 3.50 -24.62
N LEU A 361 -6.24 3.04 -23.40
CA LEU A 361 -7.57 2.64 -22.98
C LEU A 361 -8.51 3.85 -22.86
N TYR A 362 -8.02 4.99 -22.35
CA TYR A 362 -8.82 6.23 -22.28
C TYR A 362 -9.36 6.64 -23.66
N GLU A 363 -8.52 6.61 -24.70
CA GLU A 363 -8.95 6.94 -26.07
C GLU A 363 -10.06 6.00 -26.57
N LYS A 364 -9.96 4.70 -26.29
CA LYS A 364 -11.01 3.73 -26.63
C LYS A 364 -12.27 3.97 -25.82
N VAL A 365 -12.16 4.22 -24.52
CA VAL A 365 -13.32 4.50 -23.67
C VAL A 365 -14.06 5.75 -24.14
N VAL A 366 -13.36 6.82 -24.53
CA VAL A 366 -14.00 8.01 -25.11
C VAL A 366 -14.79 7.67 -26.38
N GLN A 367 -14.20 6.88 -27.30
CA GLN A 367 -14.91 6.42 -28.51
C GLN A 367 -16.16 5.59 -28.18
N LEU A 368 -16.08 4.73 -27.17
CA LEU A 368 -17.20 3.93 -26.69
C LEU A 368 -18.32 4.82 -26.13
N LEU A 369 -17.98 5.80 -25.29
CA LEU A 369 -18.96 6.72 -24.70
C LEU A 369 -19.59 7.66 -25.74
N ASP A 370 -18.83 8.12 -26.74
CA ASP A 370 -19.38 8.93 -27.83
C ASP A 370 -20.42 8.16 -28.65
N ALA A 371 -20.20 6.86 -28.86
CA ALA A 371 -21.17 5.99 -29.53
C ALA A 371 -22.35 5.57 -28.62
N ARG A 372 -22.27 5.79 -27.30
CA ARG A 372 -23.24 5.33 -26.29
C ARG A 372 -23.67 6.48 -25.36
N PRO A 373 -24.63 7.32 -25.78
CA PRO A 373 -25.09 8.46 -24.99
C PRO A 373 -25.60 8.09 -23.59
N ASP A 374 -26.19 6.90 -23.45
CA ASP A 374 -26.63 6.30 -22.18
C ASP A 374 -25.46 6.17 -21.19
N LEU A 375 -24.32 5.67 -21.66
CA LEU A 375 -23.12 5.52 -20.84
C LEU A 375 -22.43 6.87 -20.60
N LYS A 376 -22.44 7.76 -21.59
CA LYS A 376 -21.77 9.07 -21.51
C LYS A 376 -22.35 9.98 -20.42
N GLN A 377 -23.64 9.87 -20.13
CA GLN A 377 -24.27 10.60 -19.02
C GLN A 377 -23.92 10.01 -17.65
N MET A 378 -23.58 8.72 -17.61
CA MET A 378 -23.36 7.95 -16.39
C MET A 378 -21.89 7.89 -15.98
N VAL A 379 -20.96 8.02 -16.93
CA VAL A 379 -19.53 7.72 -16.75
C VAL A 379 -18.69 8.95 -17.03
N VAL A 380 -17.75 9.22 -16.12
CA VAL A 380 -16.73 10.25 -16.28
C VAL A 380 -15.38 9.54 -16.40
N PRO A 381 -14.86 9.31 -17.61
CA PRO A 381 -13.53 8.74 -17.79
C PRO A 381 -12.48 9.80 -17.42
N ARG A 382 -11.39 9.36 -16.80
CA ARG A 382 -10.22 10.22 -16.52
C ARG A 382 -8.99 9.63 -17.17
N LEU A 383 -8.18 10.50 -17.77
CA LEU A 383 -6.85 10.13 -18.21
C LEU A 383 -5.96 9.90 -16.98
N GLY A 384 -5.13 8.86 -17.02
CA GLY A 384 -4.18 8.54 -15.97
C GLY A 384 -3.31 9.75 -15.62
N GLU A 385 -3.17 10.04 -14.33
CA GLU A 385 -2.49 11.26 -13.86
C GLU A 385 -1.04 11.33 -14.36
N LEU A 386 -0.35 10.20 -14.47
CA LEU A 386 0.98 10.14 -15.07
C LEU A 386 0.99 10.69 -16.51
N HIS A 387 0.03 10.30 -17.34
CA HIS A 387 -0.06 10.78 -18.72
C HIS A 387 -0.44 12.26 -18.77
N VAL A 388 -1.30 12.74 -17.87
CA VAL A 388 -1.61 14.18 -17.74
C VAL A 388 -0.34 14.97 -17.43
N VAL A 389 0.45 14.52 -16.45
CA VAL A 389 1.72 15.16 -16.07
C VAL A 389 2.73 15.08 -17.21
N MET A 390 2.87 13.94 -17.86
CA MET A 390 3.77 13.79 -19.02
C MET A 390 3.38 14.68 -20.19
N ALA A 391 2.08 14.86 -20.45
CA ALA A 391 1.58 15.77 -21.46
C ALA A 391 1.92 17.23 -21.13
N ALA A 392 1.74 17.64 -19.87
CA ALA A 392 2.12 18.98 -19.40
C ALA A 392 3.63 19.23 -19.50
N LEU A 393 4.45 18.28 -19.06
CA LEU A 393 5.91 18.36 -19.15
C LEU A 393 6.41 18.39 -20.61
N ARG A 394 5.76 17.61 -21.50
CA ARG A 394 6.09 17.65 -22.93
C ARG A 394 5.71 18.99 -23.55
N ALA A 395 4.57 19.58 -23.17
CA ALA A 395 4.18 20.91 -23.63
C ALA A 395 5.17 21.97 -23.13
N LEU A 396 5.60 21.89 -21.87
CA LEU A 396 6.63 22.76 -21.30
C LEU A 396 7.96 22.60 -22.05
N GLY A 397 8.44 21.37 -22.24
CA GLY A 397 9.65 21.08 -22.98
C GLY A 397 9.62 21.60 -24.42
N ALA A 398 8.51 21.42 -25.13
CA ALA A 398 8.33 21.96 -26.47
C ALA A 398 8.34 23.50 -26.51
N SER A 399 7.79 24.15 -25.47
CA SER A 399 7.82 25.63 -25.38
C SER A 399 9.21 26.19 -25.05
N MET A 400 10.09 25.37 -24.47
CA MET A 400 11.45 25.74 -24.10
C MET A 400 12.51 25.26 -25.11
N GLU A 401 12.12 24.47 -26.11
CA GLU A 401 13.05 23.96 -27.12
C GLU A 401 13.66 25.14 -27.89
N ASN A 402 14.99 25.19 -27.97
CA ASN A 402 15.78 26.32 -28.50
C ASN A 402 15.70 27.63 -27.70
N ALA A 403 15.21 27.62 -26.46
CA ALA A 403 15.28 28.78 -25.57
C ALA A 403 16.64 28.92 -24.86
N GLY A 404 17.57 27.97 -25.09
CA GLY A 404 18.90 27.94 -24.48
C GLY A 404 18.95 27.25 -23.09
N ILE A 405 17.82 26.76 -22.58
CA ILE A 405 17.78 26.00 -21.31
C ILE A 405 18.54 24.67 -21.43
N ASP A 406 18.49 24.08 -22.61
CA ASP A 406 19.19 22.87 -22.99
C ASP A 406 20.70 23.06 -23.01
N ASP A 407 21.16 24.17 -23.60
CA ASP A 407 22.56 24.57 -23.58
C ASP A 407 23.02 24.85 -22.14
N ALA A 408 22.23 25.60 -21.36
CA ALA A 408 22.54 25.88 -19.96
C ALA A 408 22.73 24.61 -19.12
N TRP A 409 21.87 23.59 -19.31
CA TRP A 409 22.03 22.31 -18.62
C TRP A 409 23.28 21.54 -19.05
N MET A 410 23.66 21.62 -20.33
CA MET A 410 24.84 20.95 -20.86
C MET A 410 26.14 21.64 -20.43
N GLU A 411 26.18 22.98 -20.50
CA GLU A 411 27.34 23.78 -20.09
C GLU A 411 27.58 23.73 -18.57
N ALA A 412 26.52 23.63 -17.78
CA ALA A 412 26.60 23.44 -16.33
C ALA A 412 26.94 21.99 -15.91
N ASP A 413 27.18 21.08 -16.86
CA ASP A 413 27.46 19.65 -16.64
C ASP A 413 26.39 18.93 -15.79
N VAL A 414 25.14 19.41 -15.85
CA VAL A 414 24.01 18.81 -15.13
C VAL A 414 23.45 17.63 -15.92
N TYR A 415 23.31 17.80 -17.24
CA TYR A 415 22.78 16.77 -18.14
C TYR A 415 23.53 16.73 -19.46
N GLY A 416 23.83 15.52 -19.96
CA GLY A 416 24.38 15.33 -21.30
C GLY A 416 23.34 15.46 -22.42
N PRO A 417 23.76 15.60 -23.70
CA PRO A 417 22.87 15.92 -24.83
C PRO A 417 21.72 14.92 -25.05
N ALA A 418 21.97 13.62 -24.85
CA ALA A 418 20.94 12.60 -24.96
C ALA A 418 19.87 12.74 -23.87
N THR A 419 20.31 13.05 -22.65
CA THR A 419 19.45 13.23 -21.48
C THR A 419 18.58 14.46 -21.60
N THR A 420 19.13 15.58 -22.09
CA THR A 420 18.39 16.82 -22.34
C THR A 420 17.23 16.60 -23.32
N ARG A 421 17.46 15.89 -24.42
CA ARG A 421 16.39 15.53 -25.36
C ARG A 421 15.31 14.65 -24.73
N GLN A 422 15.68 13.73 -23.85
CA GLN A 422 14.73 12.89 -23.10
C GLN A 422 13.89 13.70 -22.11
N ILE A 423 14.48 14.73 -21.49
CA ILE A 423 13.80 15.67 -20.59
C ILE A 423 12.76 16.47 -21.38
N LEU A 424 13.17 17.15 -22.46
CA LEU A 424 12.27 17.99 -23.26
C LEU A 424 11.10 17.20 -23.88
N LYS A 425 11.35 15.95 -24.30
CA LYS A 425 10.30 15.06 -24.85
C LYS A 425 9.49 14.34 -23.76
N CYS A 426 9.86 14.51 -22.50
CA CYS A 426 9.34 13.80 -21.33
C CYS A 426 9.27 12.27 -21.53
N THR A 427 10.32 11.66 -22.10
CA THR A 427 10.41 10.19 -22.19
C THR A 427 10.79 9.57 -20.85
N HIS A 428 11.34 10.37 -19.92
CA HIS A 428 11.71 9.93 -18.59
C HIS A 428 11.15 10.87 -17.52
N TYR A 429 9.93 10.58 -17.04
CA TYR A 429 9.10 11.52 -16.27
C TYR A 429 9.84 12.12 -15.06
N LYS A 430 10.49 11.30 -14.20
CA LYS A 430 11.18 11.79 -12.99
C LYS A 430 12.26 12.79 -13.32
N ARG A 431 12.98 12.53 -14.40
CA ARG A 431 14.12 13.36 -14.81
C ARG A 431 13.63 14.68 -15.39
N ALA A 432 12.59 14.62 -16.22
CA ALA A 432 11.95 15.82 -16.75
C ALA A 432 11.40 16.70 -15.62
N LEU A 433 10.66 16.12 -14.68
CA LEU A 433 10.11 16.83 -13.53
C LEU A 433 11.21 17.52 -12.71
N HIS A 434 12.27 16.79 -12.33
CA HIS A 434 13.37 17.35 -11.56
C HIS A 434 14.11 18.46 -12.33
N ALA A 435 14.41 18.26 -13.61
CA ALA A 435 15.11 19.24 -14.42
C ALA A 435 14.35 20.58 -14.49
N HIS A 436 13.03 20.52 -14.71
CA HIS A 436 12.20 21.73 -14.73
C HIS A 436 12.06 22.38 -13.35
N ILE A 437 11.93 21.61 -12.27
CA ILE A 437 11.91 22.16 -10.90
C ILE A 437 13.23 22.84 -10.55
N TYR A 438 14.38 22.21 -10.86
CA TYR A 438 15.69 22.80 -10.58
C TYR A 438 15.94 24.05 -11.40
N SER A 439 15.55 24.04 -12.68
CA SER A 439 15.63 25.22 -13.54
C SER A 439 14.79 26.37 -12.99
N TYR A 440 13.56 26.07 -12.58
CA TYR A 440 12.68 27.05 -11.97
C TYR A 440 13.32 27.66 -10.72
N VAL A 441 13.83 26.84 -9.79
CA VAL A 441 14.50 27.34 -8.58
C VAL A 441 15.73 28.18 -8.92
N ALA A 442 16.61 27.70 -9.79
CA ALA A 442 17.84 28.40 -10.17
C ALA A 442 17.56 29.77 -10.82
N LEU A 443 16.57 29.84 -11.71
CA LEU A 443 16.15 31.10 -12.36
C LEU A 443 15.65 32.12 -11.33
N TYR A 444 14.83 31.69 -10.37
CA TYR A 444 14.36 32.57 -9.31
C TYR A 444 15.48 32.97 -8.35
N GLU A 445 16.44 32.09 -8.07
CA GLU A 445 17.61 32.44 -7.26
C GLU A 445 18.46 33.52 -7.93
N MET A 446 18.78 33.36 -9.21
CA MET A 446 19.51 34.38 -9.97
C MET A 446 18.75 35.71 -9.99
N ALA A 447 17.42 35.68 -10.17
CA ALA A 447 16.60 36.89 -10.11
C ALA A 447 16.61 37.56 -8.74
N LEU A 448 16.56 36.77 -7.66
CA LEU A 448 16.64 37.27 -6.28
C LEU A 448 18.03 37.86 -5.96
N GLU A 449 19.10 37.20 -6.41
CA GLU A 449 20.46 37.72 -6.26
C GLU A 449 20.60 39.10 -6.90
N GLU A 450 20.12 39.27 -8.13
CA GLU A 450 20.17 40.55 -8.82
C GLU A 450 19.29 41.61 -8.13
N PHE A 451 18.07 41.23 -7.74
CA PHE A 451 17.17 42.10 -6.98
C PHE A 451 17.83 42.62 -5.70
N PHE A 452 18.56 41.78 -4.96
CA PHE A 452 19.27 42.19 -3.74
C PHE A 452 20.53 43.00 -4.00
N LYS A 453 21.16 42.88 -5.17
CA LYS A 453 22.24 43.80 -5.57
C LYS A 453 21.70 45.20 -5.83
N GLU A 454 20.54 45.31 -6.48
CA GLU A 454 19.86 46.59 -6.70
C GLU A 454 19.24 47.17 -5.43
N ASN A 455 18.90 46.31 -4.46
CA ASN A 455 18.25 46.69 -3.21
C ASN A 455 18.99 46.16 -1.96
N PRO A 456 20.24 46.58 -1.68
CA PRO A 456 21.05 46.05 -0.58
C PRO A 456 20.40 46.20 0.79
N GLN A 457 19.59 47.25 0.98
CA GLN A 457 18.86 47.54 2.21
C GLN A 457 17.84 46.45 2.58
N LEU A 458 17.36 45.67 1.62
CA LEU A 458 16.36 44.61 1.85
C LEU A 458 16.99 43.25 2.18
N LYS A 459 18.31 43.09 2.05
CA LYS A 459 19.01 41.81 2.20
C LYS A 459 19.12 41.33 3.65
N TYR A 460 19.05 42.24 4.62
CA TYR A 460 19.29 41.99 6.04
C TYR A 460 18.10 42.32 6.96
N VAL A 461 16.95 42.65 6.37
CA VAL A 461 15.65 42.70 7.07
C VAL A 461 15.17 41.27 7.26
#